data_AF-A0A359MVT3-F1
#
_entry.id   AF-A0A359MVT3-F1
#
_cell.length_a   1.000
_cell.length_b   1.000
_cell.length_c   1.000
_cell.angle_alpha   90.00
_cell.angle_beta   90.00
_cell.angle_gamma   90.00
#
_symmetry.space_group_name_H-M   'P 1'
#
loop_
_entity.id
_entity.type
_entity.pdbx_description
1 polymer ?
#
loop_
_entity_poly.entity_id
_entity_poly.type
_entity_poly.pdbx_seq_one_letter_code
_entity_poly.pdbx_strand_id
1 'polypeptide(L)' 'MKLIVTIPCYNEADTLAAVIHEIPRQLPGVDKVEVLIVDDGSTDQTVAVARQAGA' A
#
# COMPACT_ATOMS: atom_id res chain seq x y z
N MET A 1 6.93 -17.03 7.84
CA MET A 1 6.64 -15.73 8.50
C MET A 1 5.89 -14.81 7.55
N LYS A 2 4.97 -13.97 8.06
CA LYS A 2 4.21 -12.98 7.27
C LYS A 2 4.70 -11.57 7.60
N LEU A 3 4.95 -10.76 6.56
CA LEU A 3 5.28 -9.34 6.67
C LEU A 3 4.07 -8.49 6.27
N ILE A 4 3.74 -7.49 7.07
CA ILE A 4 2.73 -6.48 6.75
C ILE A 4 3.43 -5.14 6.64
N VAL A 5 3.32 -4.49 5.48
CA VAL A 5 3.81 -3.13 5.25
C VAL A 5 2.64 -2.18 5.42
N THR A 6 2.63 -1.44 6.52
CA THR A 6 1.58 -0.47 6.80
C THR A 6 1.96 0.91 6.25
N ILE A 7 1.07 1.52 5.48
CA ILE A 7 1.28 2.84 4.88
C ILE A 7 0.15 3.78 5.34
N PRO A 8 0.42 4.75 6.22
CA PRO A 8 -0.52 5.82 6.51
C PRO A 8 -0.58 6.78 5.30
N CYS A 9 -1.78 7.18 4.90
CA CYS A 9 -2.00 8.03 3.72
C CYS A 9 -2.98 9.17 4.02
N TYR A 10 -2.72 10.35 3.47
CA TYR A 10 -3.65 11.48 3.45
C TYR A 10 -3.44 12.29 2.16
N ASN A 11 -4.40 12.20 1.24
CA ASN A 11 -4.38 12.85 -0.07
C ASN A 11 -3.11 12.56 -0.92
N GLU A 12 -2.80 11.27 -1.10
CA GLU A 12 -1.63 10.75 -1.84
C GLU A 12 -2.03 10.10 -3.18
N ALA A 13 -3.14 10.51 -3.80
CA ALA A 13 -3.65 9.88 -5.02
C ALA A 13 -2.63 9.84 -6.19
N ASP A 14 -1.72 10.82 -6.26
CA ASP A 14 -0.75 10.95 -7.35
C ASP A 14 0.50 10.08 -7.17
N THR A 15 0.79 9.64 -5.94
CA THR A 15 2.09 9.02 -5.57
C THR A 15 1.92 7.60 -5.04
N LEU A 16 0.80 7.29 -4.37
CA LEU A 16 0.61 6.07 -3.60
C LEU A 16 0.76 4.79 -4.44
N ALA A 17 0.30 4.80 -5.70
CA ALA A 17 0.43 3.64 -6.58
C ALA A 17 1.89 3.26 -6.82
N ALA A 18 2.78 4.25 -7.03
CA ALA A 18 4.19 3.98 -7.26
C ALA A 18 4.82 3.31 -6.02
N VAL A 19 4.52 3.82 -4.83
CA VAL A 19 4.99 3.25 -3.55
C VAL A 19 4.53 1.80 -3.39
N ILE A 20 3.26 1.51 -3.66
CA ILE A 20 2.71 0.14 -3.56
C ILE A 20 3.39 -0.82 -4.55
N HIS A 21 3.70 -0.36 -5.76
CA HIS A 21 4.37 -1.17 -6.77
C HIS A 21 5.85 -1.42 -6.49
N GLU A 22 6.52 -0.55 -5.73
CA GLU A 22 7.91 -0.74 -5.31
C GLU A 22 8.06 -1.75 -4.15
N ILE A 23 6.98 -2.06 -3.43
CA ILE A 23 7.01 -3.05 -2.35
C ILE A 23 7.19 -4.47 -2.93
N PRO A 24 8.27 -5.18 -2.55
CA PRO A 24 8.51 -6.53 -3.04
C PRO A 24 7.44 -7.49 -2.56
N ARG A 25 6.81 -8.24 -3.48
CA ARG A 25 5.79 -9.24 -3.16
C ARG A 25 6.38 -10.58 -2.70
N GLN A 26 7.68 -10.78 -2.91
CA GLN A 26 8.43 -11.99 -2.52
C GLN A 26 9.75 -11.59 -1.87
N LEU A 27 10.07 -12.19 -0.73
CA LEU A 27 11.32 -11.96 0.00
C LEU A 27 11.82 -13.29 0.56
N PRO A 28 13.13 -13.61 0.44
CA PRO A 28 13.69 -14.83 1.03
C PRO A 28 13.39 -14.92 2.54
N GLY A 29 12.82 -16.04 2.98
CA GLY A 29 12.44 -16.25 4.38
C GLY A 29 11.11 -15.62 4.82
N VAL A 30 10.37 -14.98 3.90
CA VAL A 30 9.03 -14.43 4.15
C VAL A 30 8.03 -15.13 3.23
N ASP A 31 7.04 -15.79 3.83
CA ASP A 31 6.05 -16.58 3.08
C ASP A 31 5.04 -15.68 2.35
N LYS A 32 4.76 -14.51 2.93
CA LYS A 32 3.77 -13.57 2.40
C LYS A 32 4.09 -12.14 2.79
N VAL A 33 4.01 -11.24 1.80
CA VAL A 33 4.01 -9.78 2.00
C VAL A 33 2.60 -9.26 1.70
N GLU A 34 2.02 -8.54 2.66
CA GLU A 34 0.75 -7.83 2.49
C GLU A 34 0.97 -6.33 2.73
N VAL A 35 0.22 -5.51 2.00
CA VAL A 35 0.20 -4.05 2.18
C VAL A 35 -1.09 -3.70 2.92
N LEU A 36 -0.98 -2.86 3.95
CA LEU A 36 -2.10 -2.36 4.72
C LEU A 36 -2.12 -0.83 4.63
N ILE A 37 -3.16 -0.29 4.01
CA ILE A 37 -3.35 1.17 3.91
C ILE A 37 -4.18 1.65 5.10
N VAL A 38 -3.68 2.68 5.77
CA VAL A 38 -4.42 3.39 6.82
C VAL A 38 -4.69 4.80 6.31
N ASP A 39 -5.91 5.02 5.83
CA ASP A 39 -6.36 6.32 5.35
C ASP A 39 -6.71 7.25 6.54
N ASP A 40 -6.14 8.45 6.55
CA ASP A 40 -6.36 9.47 7.58
C ASP A 40 -7.41 10.51 7.15
N GLY A 41 -8.49 10.05 6.52
CA GLY A 41 -9.60 10.90 6.08
C GLY A 41 -9.30 11.67 4.79
N SER A 42 -8.70 11.02 3.80
CA SER A 42 -8.44 11.64 2.50
C SER A 42 -9.75 12.08 1.84
N THR A 43 -9.69 13.19 1.11
CA THR A 43 -10.83 13.76 0.36
C THR A 43 -10.67 13.65 -1.16
N ASP A 44 -9.54 13.08 -1.59
CA ASP A 44 -9.21 12.82 -2.99
C ASP A 44 -9.41 11.32 -3.36
N GLN A 45 -8.75 10.87 -4.43
CA GLN A 45 -8.87 9.49 -4.92
C GLN A 45 -7.90 8.49 -4.24
N THR A 46 -7.23 8.86 -3.14
CA THR A 46 -6.22 8.02 -2.45
C THR A 46 -6.70 6.59 -2.23
N VAL A 47 -7.91 6.41 -1.67
CA VAL A 47 -8.48 5.09 -1.36
C VAL A 47 -8.75 4.27 -2.64
N ALA A 48 -9.19 4.92 -3.72
CA ALA A 48 -9.44 4.24 -4.98
C ALA A 48 -8.13 3.77 -5.63
N VAL A 49 -7.11 4.64 -5.62
CA VAL A 49 -5.76 4.34 -6.12
C VAL A 49 -5.13 3.17 -5.35
N ALA A 50 -5.23 3.16 -4.02
CA ALA A 50 -4.69 2.08 -3.20
C ALA A 50 -5.26 0.71 -3.57
N ARG A 51 -6.60 0.62 -3.72
CA ARG A 51 -7.29 -0.62 -4.12
C ARG A 51 -6.88 -1.08 -5.52
N GLN A 52 -6.74 -0.15 -6.46
CA GLN A 52 -6.31 -0.45 -7.83
C GLN A 52 -4.86 -0.95 -7.90
N ALA A 53 -3.99 -0.44 -7.03
CA ALA A 53 -2.58 -0.86 -6.92
C ALA A 53 -2.39 -2.21 -6.17
N GLY A 54 -3.47 -2.81 -5.66
CA GLY A 54 -3.42 -4.12 -4.99
C GLY A 54 -3.03 -4.05 -3.52
N ALA A 55 -3.51 -3.01 -2.84
CA ALA A 55 -3.54 -2.90 -1.38
C ALA A 55 -4.99 -2.92 -0.86
#